data_AF-A0A1I8BJJ8-F1
#
_entry.id   AF-A0A1I8BJJ8-F1
#
_cell.length_a   1.000
_cell.length_b   1.000
_cell.length_c   1.000
_cell.angle_alpha   90.00
_cell.angle_beta   90.00
_cell.angle_gamma   90.00
#
_symmetry.space_group_name_H-M   'P 1'
#
loop_
_entity.id
_entity.type
_entity.pdbx_description
1 polymer ?
#
loop_
_entity_poly.entity_id
_entity_poly.type
_entity_poly.pdbx_seq_one_letter_code
_entity_poly.pdbx_strand_id
1 'polypeptide(L)'
;MSESTKQPHLMEVMNQMCKEAGIQECEPQLLLQMCDIAFSLTKNVLVEARSVADFSGKKFVEKSDVDFALKTFNEKYCKDRPPIALMNELAQEKNSQPLPQIRQNYGLRLPNDRFCQLQQNFVYADLPSTSNNNEDENDPLQQQNTQNLELQNPHKRPKPESSTNFNPDLVANLLMGRTNNASNGSRKRGFQDEEKEDKTDDFDDYDC
;
A
#
# COMPACT_ATOMS: atom_id res chain seq x y z
N MET A 1 -13.74 -41.41 -13.50
CA MET A 1 -15.16 -41.09 -13.24
C MET A 1 -15.23 -39.61 -12.93
N SER A 2 -15.51 -38.77 -13.93
CA SER A 2 -15.70 -37.33 -13.70
C SER A 2 -17.14 -37.13 -13.22
N GLU A 3 -17.32 -36.94 -11.92
CA GLU A 3 -18.61 -36.56 -11.35
C GLU A 3 -19.10 -35.28 -12.02
N SER A 4 -20.20 -35.39 -12.77
CA SER A 4 -20.96 -34.28 -13.31
C SER A 4 -21.69 -33.59 -12.16
N THR A 5 -20.96 -32.84 -11.35
CA THR A 5 -21.57 -31.88 -10.43
C THR A 5 -22.23 -30.80 -11.28
N LYS A 6 -23.58 -30.70 -11.20
CA LYS A 6 -24.31 -29.60 -11.83
C LYS A 6 -23.81 -28.29 -11.21
N GLN A 7 -22.92 -27.60 -11.92
CA GLN A 7 -22.51 -26.27 -11.57
C GLN A 7 -23.74 -25.33 -11.67
N PRO A 8 -23.92 -24.38 -10.74
CA PRO A 8 -25.02 -23.42 -10.81
C PRO A 8 -24.89 -22.59 -12.10
N HIS A 9 -26.04 -22.27 -12.71
CA HIS A 9 -26.09 -21.62 -14.03
C HIS A 9 -25.28 -20.32 -14.10
N LEU A 10 -25.32 -19.47 -13.06
CA LEU A 10 -24.54 -18.23 -13.03
C LEU A 10 -23.03 -18.48 -13.11
N MET A 11 -22.55 -19.56 -12.46
CA MET A 11 -21.14 -19.92 -12.47
C MET A 11 -20.70 -20.47 -13.83
N GLU A 12 -21.59 -21.18 -14.53
CA GLU A 12 -21.37 -21.62 -15.91
C GLU A 12 -21.23 -20.41 -16.86
N VAL A 13 -22.11 -19.41 -16.73
CA VAL A 13 -22.04 -18.16 -17.50
C VAL A 13 -20.74 -17.41 -17.21
N MET A 14 -20.36 -17.26 -15.94
CA MET A 14 -19.09 -16.60 -15.57
C MET A 14 -17.87 -17.34 -16.14
N ASN A 15 -17.89 -18.67 -16.16
CA ASN A 15 -16.83 -19.48 -16.78
C ASN A 15 -16.73 -19.23 -18.30
N GLN A 16 -17.88 -19.15 -18.98
CA GLN A 16 -17.91 -18.81 -20.41
C GLN A 16 -17.35 -17.41 -20.67
N MET A 17 -17.71 -16.41 -19.85
CA MET A 17 -17.16 -15.05 -19.96
C MET A 17 -15.64 -15.03 -19.78
N CYS A 18 -15.09 -15.81 -18.83
CA CYS A 18 -13.64 -15.93 -18.68
C CYS A 18 -12.96 -16.53 -19.92
N LYS A 19 -13.56 -17.55 -20.54
CA LYS A 19 -13.06 -18.16 -21.78
C LYS A 19 -13.08 -17.19 -22.95
N GLU A 20 -14.15 -16.40 -23.08
CA GLU A 20 -14.26 -15.33 -24.09
C GLU A 20 -13.21 -14.24 -23.88
N ALA A 21 -12.87 -13.94 -22.61
CA ALA A 21 -11.78 -13.02 -22.26
C ALA A 21 -10.37 -13.60 -22.51
N GLY A 22 -10.25 -14.85 -22.96
CA GLY A 22 -8.96 -15.51 -23.23
C GLY A 22 -8.29 -16.12 -21.99
N ILE A 23 -9.00 -16.21 -20.86
CA ILE A 23 -8.48 -16.81 -19.63
C ILE A 23 -8.76 -18.33 -19.67
N GLN A 24 -7.71 -19.12 -19.85
CA GLN A 24 -7.82 -20.58 -20.05
C GLN A 24 -8.01 -21.37 -18.76
N GLU A 25 -7.40 -20.90 -17.65
CA GLU A 25 -7.48 -21.53 -16.35
C GLU A 25 -8.02 -20.52 -15.33
N CYS A 26 -9.21 -20.80 -14.78
CA CYS A 26 -9.78 -20.02 -13.69
C CYS A 26 -9.96 -20.90 -12.46
N GLU A 27 -9.55 -20.39 -11.31
CA GLU A 27 -9.78 -21.06 -10.03
C GLU A 27 -11.28 -21.06 -9.69
N PRO A 28 -11.85 -22.18 -9.19
CA PRO A 28 -13.27 -22.25 -8.85
C PRO A 28 -13.68 -21.29 -7.73
N GLN A 29 -12.78 -20.94 -6.80
CA GLN A 29 -13.06 -19.97 -5.73
C GLN A 29 -13.27 -18.55 -6.30
N LEU A 30 -12.50 -18.19 -7.32
CA LEU A 30 -12.65 -16.91 -8.00
C LEU A 30 -14.00 -16.81 -8.70
N LEU A 31 -14.45 -17.89 -9.36
CA LEU A 31 -15.77 -17.94 -9.99
C LEU A 31 -16.89 -17.72 -8.98
N LEU A 32 -16.80 -18.33 -7.79
CA LEU A 32 -17.77 -18.12 -6.72
C LEU A 32 -17.77 -16.66 -6.24
N GLN A 33 -16.59 -16.09 -6.02
CA GLN A 33 -16.45 -14.69 -5.61
C GLN A 33 -17.01 -13.73 -6.68
N MET A 34 -16.80 -14.01 -7.96
CA MET A 34 -17.39 -13.23 -9.05
C MET A 34 -18.93 -13.27 -9.01
N CYS A 35 -19.51 -14.43 -8.71
CA CYS A 35 -20.97 -14.56 -8.55
C CYS A 35 -21.49 -13.72 -7.37
N ASP A 36 -20.81 -13.79 -6.21
CA ASP A 36 -21.18 -13.03 -5.02
C ASP A 36 -21.09 -11.51 -5.26
N ILE A 37 -20.03 -11.07 -5.94
CA ILE A 37 -19.86 -9.67 -6.33
C ILE A 37 -21.00 -9.27 -7.28
N ALA A 38 -21.29 -10.04 -8.33
CA ALA A 38 -22.35 -9.71 -9.28
C ALA A 38 -23.72 -9.55 -8.58
N PHE A 39 -24.04 -10.44 -7.65
CA PHE A 39 -25.26 -10.34 -6.85
C PHE A 39 -25.25 -9.10 -5.95
N SER A 40 -24.16 -8.86 -5.23
CA SER A 40 -24.01 -7.69 -4.35
C SER A 40 -24.13 -6.37 -5.12
N LEU A 41 -23.49 -6.25 -6.28
CA LEU A 41 -23.56 -5.07 -7.15
C LEU A 41 -24.99 -4.83 -7.65
N THR A 42 -25.66 -5.87 -8.17
CA THR A 42 -27.03 -5.77 -8.64
C THR A 42 -27.98 -5.33 -7.51
N LYS A 43 -27.81 -5.92 -6.32
CA LYS A 43 -28.58 -5.54 -5.14
C LYS A 43 -28.36 -4.06 -4.78
N ASN A 44 -27.12 -3.59 -4.76
CA ASN A 44 -26.80 -2.21 -4.43
C ASN A 44 -27.41 -1.22 -5.43
N VAL A 45 -27.31 -1.51 -6.73
CA VAL A 45 -27.92 -0.68 -7.79
C VAL A 45 -29.46 -0.65 -7.65
N LEU A 46 -30.11 -1.78 -7.36
CA LEU A 46 -31.56 -1.82 -7.17
C LEU A 46 -32.02 -1.09 -5.91
N VAL A 47 -31.22 -1.10 -4.84
CA VAL A 47 -31.50 -0.33 -3.62
C VAL A 47 -31.42 1.17 -3.89
N GLU A 48 -30.42 1.62 -4.65
CA GLU A 48 -30.29 3.02 -5.07
C GLU A 48 -31.40 3.43 -6.05
N ALA A 49 -31.76 2.57 -7.01
CA ALA A 49 -32.89 2.83 -7.91
C ALA A 49 -34.22 2.97 -7.15
N ARG A 50 -34.41 2.17 -6.09
CA ARG A 50 -35.58 2.28 -5.21
C ARG A 50 -35.62 3.62 -4.48
N SER A 51 -34.51 4.09 -3.93
CA SER A 51 -34.48 5.39 -3.25
C SER A 51 -34.76 6.56 -4.20
N VAL A 52 -34.34 6.44 -5.47
CA VAL A 52 -34.64 7.41 -6.54
C VAL A 52 -36.13 7.41 -6.91
N ALA A 53 -36.75 6.22 -6.99
CA ALA A 53 -38.19 6.09 -7.23
C ALA A 53 -39.01 6.68 -6.06
N ASP A 54 -38.60 6.40 -4.82
CA ASP A 54 -39.21 6.95 -3.60
C ASP A 54 -39.10 8.48 -3.56
N PHE A 55 -37.96 9.05 -3.96
CA PHE A 55 -37.78 10.51 -4.10
C PHE A 55 -38.73 11.13 -5.13
N SER A 56 -39.02 10.41 -6.21
CA SER A 56 -39.96 10.84 -7.25
C SER A 56 -41.43 10.56 -6.90
N GLY A 57 -41.71 9.97 -5.72
CA GLY A 57 -43.05 9.58 -5.30
C GLY A 57 -43.66 8.41 -6.09
N LYS A 58 -42.85 7.67 -6.85
CA LYS A 58 -43.29 6.50 -7.63
C LYS A 58 -43.36 5.26 -6.73
N LYS A 59 -44.41 4.45 -6.89
CA LYS A 59 -44.57 3.18 -6.13
C LYS A 59 -43.78 2.01 -6.72
N PHE A 60 -43.41 2.12 -7.99
CA PHE A 60 -42.70 1.08 -8.73
C PHE A 60 -41.41 1.68 -9.30
N VAL A 61 -40.35 0.88 -9.33
CA VAL A 61 -39.07 1.26 -9.93
C VAL A 61 -39.22 1.20 -11.44
N GLU A 62 -38.97 2.31 -12.11
CA GLU A 62 -38.97 2.40 -13.57
C GLU A 62 -37.55 2.32 -14.13
N LYS A 63 -37.44 2.08 -15.44
CA LYS A 63 -36.15 2.03 -16.14
C LYS A 63 -35.32 3.30 -15.92
N SER A 64 -35.95 4.47 -15.91
CA SER A 64 -35.27 5.75 -15.66
C SER A 64 -34.52 5.78 -14.33
N ASP A 65 -35.08 5.12 -13.31
CA ASP A 65 -34.56 5.14 -11.96
C ASP A 65 -33.34 4.20 -11.86
N VAL A 66 -33.38 3.07 -12.59
CA VAL A 66 -32.24 2.15 -12.75
C VAL A 66 -31.13 2.80 -13.57
N ASP A 67 -31.45 3.48 -14.67
CA ASP A 67 -30.47 4.19 -15.50
C ASP A 67 -29.75 5.29 -14.69
N PHE A 68 -30.49 6.02 -13.85
CA PHE A 68 -29.92 7.01 -12.94
C PHE A 68 -29.03 6.39 -11.85
N ALA A 69 -29.49 5.31 -11.21
CA ALA A 69 -28.71 4.59 -10.22
C ALA A 69 -27.41 4.02 -10.82
N LEU A 70 -27.47 3.48 -12.03
CA LEU A 70 -26.29 2.95 -12.72
C LEU A 70 -25.29 4.05 -13.08
N LYS A 71 -25.77 5.23 -13.50
CA LYS A 71 -24.88 6.37 -13.75
C LYS A 71 -24.15 6.78 -12.47
N THR A 72 -24.88 6.90 -11.37
CA THR A 72 -24.31 7.25 -10.06
C THR A 72 -23.33 6.18 -9.56
N PHE A 73 -23.65 4.91 -9.79
CA PHE A 73 -22.78 3.78 -9.50
C PHE A 73 -21.47 3.84 -10.31
N ASN A 74 -21.56 4.09 -11.61
CA ASN A 74 -20.39 4.22 -12.47
C ASN A 74 -19.49 5.38 -12.01
N GLU A 75 -20.06 6.53 -11.67
CA GLU A 75 -19.29 7.66 -11.14
C GLU A 75 -18.55 7.33 -9.82
N LYS A 76 -19.10 6.44 -8.99
CA LYS A 76 -18.49 6.02 -7.71
C LYS A 76 -17.43 4.93 -7.86
N TYR A 77 -17.69 3.93 -8.70
CA TYR A 77 -16.91 2.68 -8.73
C TYR A 77 -16.11 2.48 -10.03
N CYS A 78 -16.60 2.98 -11.16
CA CYS A 78 -15.90 2.90 -12.43
C CYS A 78 -14.95 4.09 -12.56
N LYS A 79 -13.66 3.80 -12.48
CA LYS A 79 -12.63 4.79 -12.82
C LYS A 79 -12.46 4.80 -14.32
N ASP A 80 -13.23 5.65 -15.00
CA ASP A 80 -12.94 5.95 -16.39
C ASP A 80 -11.53 6.53 -16.50
N ARG A 81 -10.84 6.23 -17.61
CA ARG A 81 -9.54 6.84 -17.89
C ARG A 81 -9.73 8.36 -17.83
N PRO A 82 -8.95 9.09 -17.01
CA PRO A 82 -9.08 10.54 -16.95
C PRO A 82 -8.87 11.12 -18.36
N PRO A 83 -9.64 12.15 -18.75
CA PRO A 83 -9.51 12.75 -20.07
C PRO A 83 -8.05 13.16 -20.36
N ILE A 84 -7.55 12.83 -21.55
CA ILE A 84 -6.16 13.13 -21.95
C ILE A 84 -5.88 14.63 -21.87
N ALA A 85 -6.87 15.47 -22.20
CA ALA A 85 -6.77 16.92 -22.08
C ALA A 85 -6.44 17.37 -20.64
N LEU A 86 -7.12 16.81 -19.64
CA LEU A 86 -6.85 17.10 -18.23
C LEU A 86 -5.44 16.66 -17.83
N MET A 87 -5.00 15.47 -18.29
CA MET A 87 -3.65 14.99 -18.02
C MET A 87 -2.58 15.90 -18.64
N ASN A 88 -2.82 16.39 -19.86
CA ASN A 88 -1.89 17.28 -20.55
C ASN A 88 -1.83 18.66 -19.89
N GLU A 89 -2.96 19.19 -19.44
CA GLU A 89 -3.00 20.45 -18.68
C GLU A 89 -2.18 20.33 -17.38
N LEU A 90 -2.42 19.27 -16.60
CA LEU A 90 -1.66 18.99 -15.38
C LEU A 90 -0.17 18.75 -15.66
N ALA A 91 0.14 18.08 -16.77
CA ALA A 91 1.53 17.86 -17.19
C ALA A 91 2.20 19.19 -17.56
N GLN A 92 1.54 20.08 -18.29
CA GLN A 92 2.06 21.40 -18.62
C GLN A 92 2.29 22.25 -17.36
N GLU A 93 1.32 22.25 -16.43
CA GLU A 93 1.46 22.94 -15.15
C GLU A 93 2.69 22.43 -14.38
N LYS A 94 2.87 21.11 -14.28
CA LYS A 94 4.00 20.51 -13.53
C LYS A 94 5.33 20.67 -14.26
N ASN A 95 5.35 20.51 -15.58
CA ASN A 95 6.56 20.62 -16.40
C ASN A 95 7.01 22.08 -16.60
N SER A 96 6.17 23.06 -16.24
CA SER A 96 6.56 24.48 -16.24
C SER A 96 7.65 24.79 -15.20
N GLN A 97 7.76 23.97 -14.15
CA GLN A 97 8.79 24.13 -13.12
C GLN A 97 10.09 23.51 -13.62
N PRO A 98 11.19 24.30 -13.76
CA PRO A 98 12.46 23.77 -14.20
C PRO A 98 13.00 22.78 -13.16
N LEU A 99 13.76 21.79 -13.65
CA LEU A 99 14.38 20.81 -12.79
C LEU A 99 15.34 21.48 -11.78
N PRO A 100 15.36 21.03 -10.51
CA PRO A 100 16.34 21.50 -9.54
C PRO A 100 17.78 21.23 -10.01
N GLN A 101 18.69 22.15 -9.70
CA GLN A 101 20.10 21.99 -10.05
C GLN A 101 20.69 20.72 -9.43
N ILE A 102 21.31 19.89 -10.28
CA ILE A 102 22.00 18.66 -9.86
C ILE A 102 23.37 19.05 -9.30
N ARG A 103 23.71 18.62 -8.08
CA ARG A 103 25.06 18.80 -7.50
C ARG A 103 25.99 17.69 -7.99
N GLN A 104 27.27 18.00 -8.17
CA GLN A 104 28.31 17.05 -8.65
C GLN A 104 28.72 15.97 -7.64
N ASN A 105 28.04 15.89 -6.49
CA ASN A 105 28.32 14.86 -5.50
C ASN A 105 27.64 13.56 -5.95
N TYR A 106 28.43 12.51 -6.18
CA TYR A 106 27.92 11.18 -6.50
C TYR A 106 27.13 10.61 -5.31
N GLY A 107 25.87 10.19 -5.52
CA GLY A 107 25.07 9.47 -4.52
C GLY A 107 23.59 9.84 -4.46
N LEU A 108 22.83 9.12 -3.62
CA LEU A 108 21.41 9.36 -3.37
C LEU A 108 21.21 10.62 -2.53
N ARG A 109 20.39 11.56 -3.02
CA ARG A 109 20.02 12.76 -2.26
C ARG A 109 18.77 12.50 -1.43
N LEU A 110 18.96 12.27 -0.14
CA LEU A 110 17.85 12.27 0.81
C LEU A 110 17.28 13.69 0.97
N PRO A 111 15.97 13.83 1.26
CA PRO A 111 15.41 15.04 1.84
C PRO A 111 16.17 15.46 3.11
N ASN A 112 15.90 16.66 3.63
CA ASN A 112 16.44 17.04 4.94
C ASN A 112 15.99 16.01 5.99
N ASP A 113 16.80 15.75 7.01
CA ASP A 113 16.57 14.74 8.06
C ASP A 113 15.15 14.82 8.68
N ARG A 114 14.62 16.03 8.82
CA ARG A 114 13.24 16.27 9.30
C ARG A 114 12.12 15.75 8.39
N PHE A 115 12.41 15.55 7.11
CA PHE A 115 11.54 14.94 6.12
C PHE A 115 11.93 13.49 5.83
N CYS A 116 12.95 12.96 6.50
CA CYS A 116 13.31 11.56 6.47
C CYS A 116 12.69 10.86 7.69
N GLN A 117 12.08 9.69 7.47
CA GLN A 117 11.55 8.86 8.55
C GLN A 117 12.67 8.04 9.21
N LEU A 118 13.67 8.72 9.78
CA LEU A 118 14.81 8.08 10.47
C LEU A 118 14.59 7.96 11.98
N GLN A 119 13.69 8.77 12.53
CA GLN A 119 13.38 8.78 13.96
C GLN A 119 12.36 7.69 14.31
N GLN A 120 12.51 7.11 15.49
CA GLN A 120 11.56 6.15 16.05
C GLN A 120 10.16 6.80 16.18
N ASN A 121 9.18 6.32 15.41
CA ASN A 121 7.81 6.86 15.37
C ASN A 121 6.86 6.23 16.42
N PHE A 122 7.37 5.36 17.30
CA PHE A 122 6.59 4.75 18.36
C PHE A 122 7.50 4.47 19.56
N VAL A 123 7.04 4.78 20.77
CA VAL A 123 7.69 4.35 22.00
C VAL A 123 6.79 3.28 22.61
N TYR A 124 7.36 2.12 22.93
CA TYR A 124 6.61 1.12 23.70
C TYR A 124 6.40 1.69 25.11
N ALA A 125 5.15 1.81 25.51
CA ALA A 125 4.84 1.97 26.92
C ALA A 125 5.09 0.60 27.58
N ASP A 126 6.02 0.54 28.52
CA ASP A 126 6.10 -0.61 29.40
C ASP A 126 4.75 -0.72 30.11
N LEU A 127 4.02 -1.81 29.86
CA LEU A 127 2.86 -2.17 30.68
C LEU A 127 3.36 -2.21 32.13
N PRO A 128 2.66 -1.59 33.08
CA PRO A 128 3.07 -1.66 34.48
C PRO A 128 3.20 -3.14 34.83
N SER A 129 4.44 -3.60 35.05
CA SER A 129 4.67 -4.90 35.63
C SER A 129 4.00 -4.84 36.97
N THR A 130 2.88 -5.55 37.13
CA THR A 130 2.36 -5.90 38.43
C THR A 130 3.44 -6.75 39.09
N SER A 131 4.43 -6.10 39.69
CA SER A 131 5.35 -6.74 40.62
C SER A 131 4.48 -7.20 41.77
N ASN A 132 4.15 -8.48 41.71
CA ASN A 132 3.61 -9.24 42.82
C ASN A 132 4.44 -8.93 44.06
N ASN A 133 3.87 -8.14 44.97
CA ASN A 133 4.11 -8.26 46.39
C ASN A 133 2.76 -8.63 46.99
N ASN A 134 2.68 -9.87 47.44
CA ASN A 134 1.50 -10.45 48.07
C ASN A 134 1.13 -9.62 49.31
N GLU A 135 -0.17 -9.39 49.51
CA GLU A 135 -0.89 -9.67 50.76
C GLU A 135 -2.40 -9.38 50.59
N ASP A 136 -3.18 -10.41 50.93
CA ASP A 136 -4.55 -10.43 51.47
C ASP A 136 -5.81 -10.17 50.59
N GLU A 137 -6.53 -11.29 50.41
CA GLU A 137 -7.99 -11.51 50.55
C GLU A 137 -9.03 -10.53 49.94
N ASN A 138 -9.78 -11.09 48.98
CA ASN A 138 -11.25 -11.07 48.81
C ASN A 138 -12.03 -9.81 48.35
N ASP A 139 -12.89 -10.09 47.35
CA ASP A 139 -14.16 -9.45 46.92
C ASP A 139 -14.24 -8.49 45.68
N PRO A 140 -15.38 -8.48 44.94
CA PRO A 140 -15.43 -8.30 43.49
C PRO A 140 -16.15 -7.02 42.99
N LEU A 141 -16.04 -6.79 41.67
CA LEU A 141 -16.79 -5.84 40.82
C LEU A 141 -16.41 -4.34 40.91
N GLN A 142 -15.70 -3.85 39.89
CA GLN A 142 -16.18 -2.65 39.18
C GLN A 142 -15.62 -2.59 37.75
N GLN A 143 -16.48 -2.94 36.81
CA GLN A 143 -16.30 -2.69 35.39
C GLN A 143 -16.86 -1.29 35.13
N GLN A 144 -16.00 -0.30 34.89
CA GLN A 144 -16.33 0.88 34.09
C GLN A 144 -15.13 1.82 33.92
N ASN A 145 -14.98 2.25 32.65
CA ASN A 145 -14.59 3.60 32.23
C ASN A 145 -13.15 3.83 31.76
N THR A 146 -12.95 3.71 30.44
CA THR A 146 -12.08 4.62 29.67
C THR A 146 -12.61 4.72 28.22
N GLN A 147 -13.86 5.13 28.06
CA GLN A 147 -14.21 5.96 26.89
C GLN A 147 -13.84 7.39 27.27
N ASN A 148 -12.63 7.82 26.90
CA ASN A 148 -12.29 9.25 26.73
C ASN A 148 -10.87 9.38 26.15
N LEU A 149 -10.77 9.36 24.82
CA LEU A 149 -9.76 10.17 24.13
C LEU A 149 -10.53 11.20 23.31
N GLU A 150 -10.95 12.27 23.99
CA GLU A 150 -11.34 13.51 23.33
C GLU A 150 -10.11 14.20 22.74
N LEU A 151 -10.35 14.84 21.60
CA LEU A 151 -9.41 15.62 20.82
C LEU A 151 -8.79 16.76 21.64
N GLN A 152 -7.46 16.87 21.65
CA GLN A 152 -6.77 18.13 21.96
C GLN A 152 -5.73 18.52 20.88
N ASN A 153 -6.14 19.51 20.10
CA ASN A 153 -5.43 20.65 19.49
C ASN A 153 -3.88 20.54 19.22
N PRO A 154 -3.40 20.65 17.96
CA PRO A 154 -2.03 20.31 17.57
C PRO A 154 -0.92 21.36 17.86
N HIS A 155 -1.05 22.25 18.85
CA HIS A 155 -0.06 23.32 19.06
C HIS A 155 0.41 23.48 20.52
N LYS A 156 1.26 22.55 20.98
CA LYS A 156 2.33 22.83 21.94
C LYS A 156 3.39 21.74 21.87
N ARG A 157 4.55 22.06 21.29
CA ARG A 157 5.75 21.20 21.37
C ARG A 157 6.41 21.41 22.74
N PRO A 158 6.60 20.36 23.57
CA PRO A 158 7.57 20.44 24.66
C PRO A 158 9.00 20.48 24.08
N LYS A 159 9.87 21.30 24.68
CA LYS A 159 11.27 21.46 24.25
C LYS A 159 12.05 20.15 24.46
N PRO A 160 13.00 19.79 23.58
CA PRO A 160 13.84 18.62 23.80
C PRO A 160 14.87 18.92 24.89
N GLU A 161 14.79 18.18 26.00
CA GLU A 161 15.88 18.07 26.95
C GLU A 161 16.97 17.18 26.35
N SER A 162 18.20 17.69 26.35
CA SER A 162 19.37 16.99 25.86
C SER A 162 19.76 15.86 26.81
N SER A 163 19.47 14.62 26.46
CA SER A 163 20.11 13.45 27.07
C SER A 163 21.15 12.88 26.12
N THR A 164 22.35 13.43 26.23
CA THR A 164 23.59 12.82 25.74
C THR A 164 23.84 11.55 26.54
N ASN A 165 23.65 10.38 25.94
CA ASN A 165 24.31 9.14 26.37
C ASN A 165 24.43 8.20 25.17
N PHE A 166 25.28 8.58 24.22
CA PHE A 166 25.81 7.68 23.20
C PHE A 166 27.22 7.30 23.66
N ASN A 167 27.42 6.05 24.10
CA ASN A 167 28.75 5.55 24.49
C ASN A 167 29.36 4.78 23.32
N PRO A 168 30.32 5.36 22.56
CA PRO A 168 30.88 4.75 21.36
C PRO A 168 31.71 3.48 21.63
N ASP A 169 32.23 3.31 22.85
CA ASP A 169 33.08 2.16 23.21
C ASP A 169 32.33 0.82 23.26
N LEU A 170 31.04 0.83 23.56
CA LEU A 170 30.21 -0.38 23.55
C LEU A 170 29.97 -0.90 22.12
N VAL A 171 29.95 0.01 21.15
CA VAL A 171 29.76 -0.30 19.73
C VAL A 171 31.04 -0.89 19.12
N ALA A 172 32.21 -0.39 19.55
CA ALA A 172 33.52 -0.89 19.11
C ALA A 172 33.78 -2.35 19.52
N ASN A 173 33.37 -2.74 20.74
CA ASN A 173 33.52 -4.11 21.23
C ASN A 173 32.60 -5.11 20.51
N LEU A 174 31.47 -4.66 19.98
CA LEU A 174 30.58 -5.48 19.16
C LEU A 174 31.14 -5.70 17.73
N LEU A 175 31.93 -4.75 17.22
CA LEU A 175 32.49 -4.80 15.87
C LEU A 175 33.83 -5.56 15.81
N MET A 176 34.60 -5.60 16.91
CA MET A 176 35.95 -6.17 16.93
C MET A 176 36.05 -7.60 17.52
N GLY A 177 34.96 -8.16 18.05
CA GLY A 177 34.98 -9.42 18.81
C GLY A 177 34.49 -10.66 18.08
N ARG A 178 35.19 -11.15 17.04
CA ARG A 178 35.08 -12.55 16.55
C ARG A 178 36.25 -12.92 15.63
N THR A 179 37.43 -13.21 16.21
CA THR A 179 38.49 -13.94 15.52
C THR A 179 39.12 -14.99 16.46
N ASN A 180 39.63 -16.05 15.84
CA ASN A 180 40.22 -17.32 16.34
C ASN A 180 39.23 -18.50 16.19
N ASN A 181 39.46 -19.53 15.36
CA ASN A 181 40.70 -20.08 14.81
C ASN A 181 40.36 -21.06 13.65
N ALA A 182 41.11 -21.03 12.53
CA ALA A 182 41.65 -22.22 11.80
C ALA A 182 42.07 -21.93 10.32
N SER A 183 43.39 -21.93 10.13
CA SER A 183 44.19 -22.51 9.02
C SER A 183 43.92 -22.22 7.53
N ASN A 184 45.03 -21.80 6.90
CA ASN A 184 45.59 -22.16 5.60
C ASN A 184 44.98 -21.60 4.30
N GLY A 185 45.82 -20.88 3.55
CA GLY A 185 45.72 -20.81 2.10
C GLY A 185 46.12 -19.48 1.49
N SER A 186 47.42 -19.22 1.38
CA SER A 186 47.97 -18.16 0.53
C SER A 186 47.45 -18.29 -0.91
N ARG A 187 46.60 -17.34 -1.35
CA ARG A 187 46.41 -17.04 -2.79
C ARG A 187 46.34 -15.52 -2.97
N LYS A 188 47.51 -14.93 -3.26
CA LYS A 188 47.61 -13.66 -3.99
C LYS A 188 46.81 -13.83 -5.29
N ARG A 189 45.74 -13.06 -5.47
CA ARG A 189 45.21 -12.72 -6.80
C ARG A 189 45.51 -11.24 -7.00
N GLY A 190 46.53 -10.97 -7.80
CA GLY A 190 46.80 -9.64 -8.32
C GLY A 190 45.68 -9.27 -9.28
N PHE A 191 45.11 -8.08 -9.09
CA PHE A 191 44.26 -7.44 -10.06
C PHE A 191 45.20 -6.71 -11.02
N GLN A 192 45.27 -7.19 -12.26
CA GLN A 192 45.95 -6.49 -13.35
C GLN A 192 44.94 -5.57 -14.00
N ASP A 193 45.29 -4.29 -14.07
CA ASP A 193 44.59 -3.28 -14.86
C ASP A 193 44.71 -3.68 -16.34
N GLU A 194 43.60 -4.08 -16.97
CA GLU A 194 43.47 -4.08 -18.42
C GLU A 194 42.59 -2.89 -18.80
N GLU A 195 43.25 -1.79 -19.15
CA GLU A 195 42.71 -0.80 -20.08
C GLU A 195 42.34 -1.51 -21.38
N LYS A 196 41.06 -1.55 -21.72
CA LYS A 196 40.62 -1.83 -23.08
C LYS A 196 39.82 -0.64 -23.59
N GLU A 197 40.38 -0.09 -24.65
CA GLU A 197 39.97 1.08 -25.41
C GLU A 197 38.51 0.99 -25.87
N ASP A 198 37.85 2.13 -25.71
CA ASP A 198 36.58 2.51 -26.28
C ASP A 198 36.73 2.60 -27.79
N LYS A 199 36.02 1.74 -28.54
CA LYS A 199 35.74 1.98 -29.96
C LYS A 199 34.28 2.39 -30.09
N THR A 200 34.11 3.70 -30.22
CA THR A 200 32.98 4.34 -30.87
C THR A 200 32.92 3.86 -32.32
N ASP A 201 31.91 3.08 -32.67
CA ASP A 201 31.45 2.91 -34.04
C ASP A 201 30.09 3.61 -34.16
N ASP A 202 30.14 4.84 -34.69
CA ASP A 202 29.24 5.48 -35.68
C ASP A 202 27.78 5.00 -35.69
N PHE A 203 26.80 5.80 -35.25
CA PHE A 203 26.16 6.90 -36.00
C PHE A 203 25.81 6.49 -37.45
N ASP A 204 24.57 6.02 -37.65
CA ASP A 204 23.64 6.41 -38.73
C ASP A 204 22.61 5.30 -39.00
N ASP A 205 21.34 5.57 -38.68
CA ASP A 205 20.17 5.33 -39.56
C ASP A 205 18.86 5.58 -38.79
N TYR A 206 18.35 6.80 -38.95
CA TYR A 206 16.92 7.09 -38.83
C TYR A 206 16.32 6.94 -40.21
N ASP A 207 15.55 5.87 -40.42
CA ASP A 207 14.64 5.77 -41.57
C ASP A 207 13.19 6.09 -41.12
N CYS A 208 12.48 6.73 -42.05
CA CYS A 208 11.26 7.54 -41.93
C CYS A 208 10.03 6.94 -41.21
#